data_AF-A0A0R1TZ27-F1
#
_entry.id   AF-A0A0R1TZ27-F1
#
_cell.length_a   1.000
_cell.length_b   1.000
_cell.length_c   1.000
_cell.angle_alpha   90.00
_cell.angle_beta   90.00
_cell.angle_gamma   90.00
#
_symmetry.space_group_name_H-M   'P 1'
#
loop_
_entity.id
_entity.type
_entity.pdbx_description
1 polymer ?
#
loop_
_entity_poly.entity_id
_entity_poly.type
_entity_poly.pdbx_seq_one_letter_code
_entity_poly.pdbx_strand_id
1 'polypeptide(L)'
;MATDTQNEVLVDVQTALDIDTADAAKIKTISLYIKLACKSVALVTAETWDNLPGELSGVVTEMALAKFAKRGDEGKTSSGEEGLSASWNVDDLSPYMTQLKAYKDAKDSGGNLNESGMVMSFD
;
A
#
# COMPACT_ATOMS: atom_id res chain seq x y z
N MET A 1 -9.90 -15.20 0.23
CA MET A 1 -10.46 -14.39 1.33
C MET A 1 -9.52 -13.21 1.49
N ALA A 2 -10.00 -11.98 1.58
CA ALA A 2 -9.13 -10.83 1.86
C ALA A 2 -8.52 -11.04 3.26
N THR A 3 -7.20 -10.94 3.38
CA THR A 3 -6.51 -11.05 4.66
C THR A 3 -6.85 -9.89 5.58
N ASP A 4 -6.59 -10.07 6.87
CA ASP A 4 -6.87 -9.09 7.92
C ASP A 4 -6.37 -7.69 7.50
N THR A 5 -5.14 -7.62 6.99
CA THR A 5 -4.49 -6.43 6.44
C THR A 5 -5.26 -5.76 5.30
N GLN A 6 -5.79 -6.53 4.34
CA GLN A 6 -6.54 -5.95 3.21
C GLN A 6 -7.91 -5.39 3.65
N ASN A 7 -8.52 -6.00 4.67
CA ASN A 7 -9.78 -5.52 5.24
C ASN A 7 -9.56 -4.27 6.09
N GLU A 8 -8.50 -4.25 6.91
CA GLU A 8 -8.08 -3.07 7.67
C GLU A 8 -7.84 -1.87 6.74
N VAL A 9 -7.01 -2.05 5.70
CA VAL A 9 -6.74 -1.02 4.69
C VAL A 9 -8.03 -0.54 4.02
N LEU A 10 -8.98 -1.44 3.74
CA LEU A 10 -10.26 -1.06 3.14
C LEU A 10 -11.04 -0.11 4.05
N VAL A 11 -11.14 -0.43 5.34
CA VAL A 11 -11.84 0.39 6.34
C VAL A 11 -11.17 1.76 6.49
N ASP A 12 -9.84 1.79 6.55
CA ASP A 12 -9.08 3.03 6.65
C ASP A 12 -9.28 3.94 5.45
N VAL A 13 -9.20 3.37 4.24
CA VAL A 13 -9.41 4.13 3.00
C VAL A 13 -10.84 4.63 2.88
N GLN A 14 -11.84 3.84 3.28
CA GLN A 14 -13.24 4.27 3.33
C GLN A 14 -13.43 5.45 4.27
N THR A 15 -12.82 5.37 5.46
CA THR A 15 -12.88 6.42 6.48
C THR A 15 -12.21 7.70 5.99
N ALA A 16 -11.02 7.59 5.40
CA ALA A 16 -10.27 8.75 4.92
C ALA A 16 -10.95 9.49 3.75
N LEU A 17 -11.73 8.78 2.93
CA LEU A 17 -12.41 9.33 1.76
C LEU A 17 -13.88 9.66 1.98
N ASP A 18 -14.40 9.44 3.20
CA ASP A 18 -15.82 9.59 3.55
C ASP A 18 -16.75 8.82 2.59
N ILE A 19 -16.38 7.57 2.28
CA ILE A 19 -17.12 6.72 1.33
C ILE A 19 -18.07 5.79 2.09
N ASP A 20 -19.36 5.90 1.77
CA ASP A 20 -20.39 5.01 2.31
C ASP A 20 -20.12 3.55 1.92
N THR A 21 -20.20 2.67 2.92
CA THR A 21 -20.15 1.21 2.79
C THR A 21 -21.24 0.62 1.88
N ALA A 22 -22.28 1.38 1.55
CA ALA A 22 -23.31 0.99 0.59
C ALA A 22 -22.92 1.25 -0.89
N ASP A 23 -21.90 2.07 -1.15
CA ASP A 23 -21.48 2.41 -2.53
C ASP A 23 -20.60 1.30 -3.13
N ALA A 24 -21.26 0.24 -3.60
CA ALA A 24 -20.62 -0.95 -4.16
C ALA A 24 -19.69 -0.65 -5.35
N ALA A 25 -19.90 0.45 -6.09
CA ALA A 25 -19.05 0.83 -7.21
C ALA A 25 -17.72 1.42 -6.74
N LYS A 26 -17.77 2.33 -5.75
CA LYS A 26 -16.57 2.89 -5.13
C LYS A 26 -15.78 1.81 -4.37
N ILE A 27 -16.48 0.94 -3.64
CA ILE A 27 -15.84 -0.16 -2.91
C ILE A 27 -15.06 -1.08 -3.86
N LYS A 28 -15.66 -1.50 -4.98
CA LYS A 28 -14.94 -2.32 -5.99
C LYS A 28 -13.68 -1.62 -6.52
N THR A 29 -13.75 -0.31 -6.70
CA THR A 29 -12.62 0.50 -7.20
C THR A 29 -11.50 0.58 -6.16
N ILE A 30 -11.84 0.85 -4.90
CA ILE A 30 -10.90 0.87 -3.78
C ILE A 30 -10.26 -0.50 -3.59
N SER A 31 -11.04 -1.57 -3.56
CA SER A 31 -10.52 -2.94 -3.42
C SER A 31 -9.54 -3.29 -4.54
N LEU A 32 -9.77 -2.81 -5.77
CA LEU A 32 -8.81 -2.97 -6.87
C LEU A 32 -7.50 -2.23 -6.59
N TYR A 33 -7.55 -0.99 -6.12
CA TYR A 33 -6.35 -0.21 -5.78
C TYR A 33 -5.57 -0.78 -4.61
N ILE A 34 -6.25 -1.27 -3.58
CA ILE A 34 -5.63 -2.00 -2.46
C ILE A 34 -4.92 -3.24 -2.98
N LYS A 35 -5.60 -4.06 -3.80
CA LYS A 35 -4.99 -5.27 -4.38
C LYS A 35 -3.75 -4.95 -5.22
N LEU A 36 -3.79 -3.86 -5.99
CA LEU A 36 -2.62 -3.41 -6.74
C LEU A 36 -1.50 -2.96 -5.80
N ALA A 37 -1.81 -2.18 -4.76
CA ALA A 37 -0.83 -1.70 -3.79
C ALA A 37 -0.16 -2.85 -3.05
N CYS A 38 -0.93 -3.85 -2.60
CA CYS A 38 -0.40 -5.05 -1.98
C CYS A 38 0.57 -5.81 -2.91
N LYS A 39 0.24 -5.92 -4.21
CA LYS A 39 1.13 -6.60 -5.17
C LYS A 39 2.47 -5.88 -5.34
N SER A 40 2.46 -4.55 -5.35
CA SER A 40 3.68 -3.75 -5.49
C SER A 40 4.55 -3.80 -4.24
N VAL A 41 3.94 -3.69 -3.07
CA VAL A 41 4.63 -3.86 -1.79
C VAL A 41 5.25 -5.25 -1.71
N ALA A 42 4.47 -6.30 -2.00
CA ALA A 42 4.93 -7.69 -2.02
C ALA A 42 6.14 -7.91 -2.95
N LEU A 43 6.15 -7.26 -4.12
CA LEU A 43 7.26 -7.35 -5.06
C LEU A 43 8.58 -6.81 -4.47
N VAL A 44 8.50 -5.75 -3.66
CA VAL A 44 9.67 -5.10 -3.05
C VAL A 44 10.13 -5.84 -1.79
N THR A 45 9.20 -6.29 -0.96
CA THR A 45 9.47 -6.92 0.34
C THR A 45 9.67 -8.43 0.26
N ALA A 46 9.46 -9.03 -0.92
CA ALA A 46 9.43 -10.48 -1.12
C ALA A 46 8.40 -11.18 -0.22
N GLU A 47 7.30 -10.49 0.09
CA GLU A 47 6.15 -11.05 0.81
C GLU A 47 5.10 -11.62 -0.15
N THR A 48 4.11 -12.31 0.40
CA THR A 48 2.96 -12.76 -0.39
C THR A 48 1.88 -11.66 -0.38
N TRP A 49 1.46 -11.20 -1.57
CA TRP A 49 0.54 -10.06 -1.71
C TRP A 49 -0.83 -10.26 -1.04
N ASP A 50 -1.30 -11.50 -0.94
CA ASP A 50 -2.56 -11.84 -0.31
C ASP A 50 -2.42 -12.05 1.18
N ASN A 51 -1.22 -12.05 1.74
CA ASN A 51 -0.96 -12.22 3.17
C ASN A 51 0.18 -11.30 3.64
N LEU A 52 0.00 -9.99 3.41
CA LEU A 52 0.96 -9.00 3.86
C LEU A 52 0.92 -8.83 5.39
N PRO A 53 2.08 -8.70 6.06
CA PRO A 53 2.16 -8.34 7.47
C PRO A 53 1.42 -7.04 7.78
N GLY A 54 0.89 -6.92 9.00
CA GLY A 54 0.20 -5.72 9.48
C GLY A 54 1.14 -4.50 9.52
N GLU A 55 2.44 -4.71 9.68
CA GLU A 55 3.48 -3.68 9.61
C GLU A 55 3.52 -2.95 8.27
N LEU A 56 2.97 -3.56 7.20
CA LEU A 56 2.88 -2.97 5.88
C LEU A 56 1.51 -2.31 5.61
N SER A 57 0.52 -2.43 6.52
CA SER A 57 -0.84 -1.89 6.31
C SER A 57 -0.80 -0.38 6.04
N GLY A 58 -0.04 0.38 6.83
CA GLY A 58 0.11 1.83 6.66
C GLY A 58 0.62 2.24 5.28
N VAL A 59 1.68 1.57 4.78
CA VAL A 59 2.22 1.85 3.44
C VAL A 59 1.18 1.51 2.36
N VAL A 60 0.49 0.38 2.50
CA VAL A 60 -0.56 -0.02 1.55
C VAL A 60 -1.73 0.97 1.57
N THR A 61 -2.13 1.49 2.73
CA THR A 61 -3.18 2.52 2.89
C THR A 61 -2.80 3.81 2.16
N GLU A 62 -1.61 4.35 2.41
CA GLU A 62 -1.15 5.58 1.75
C GLU A 62 -1.08 5.42 0.21
N MET A 63 -0.58 4.26 -0.25
CA MET A 63 -0.55 3.93 -1.68
C MET A 63 -1.95 3.85 -2.30
N ALA A 64 -2.92 3.24 -1.61
CA ALA A 64 -4.29 3.15 -2.07
C ALA A 64 -4.96 4.53 -2.15
N LEU A 65 -4.74 5.39 -1.15
CA LEU A 65 -5.23 6.77 -1.13
C LEU A 65 -4.62 7.61 -2.27
N ALA A 66 -3.31 7.53 -2.47
CA ALA A 66 -2.63 8.24 -3.55
C ALA A 66 -3.20 7.87 -4.93
N LYS A 67 -3.52 6.60 -5.15
CA LYS A 67 -4.14 6.14 -6.40
C LYS A 67 -5.56 6.65 -6.59
N PHE A 68 -6.35 6.62 -5.52
CA PHE A 68 -7.71 7.15 -5.56
C PHE A 68 -7.70 8.66 -5.86
N ALA A 69 -6.79 9.42 -5.24
CA ALA A 69 -6.60 10.84 -5.48
C ALA A 69 -6.17 11.13 -6.94
N LYS A 70 -5.18 10.39 -7.46
CA LYS A 70 -4.70 10.53 -8.86
C LYS A 70 -5.83 10.31 -9.87
N ARG A 71 -6.69 9.31 -9.64
CA ARG A 71 -7.88 9.04 -10.46
C ARG A 71 -8.92 10.16 -10.40
N GLY A 72 -9.11 10.77 -9.22
CA GLY A 72 -9.99 11.91 -9.05
C GLY A 72 -9.49 13.17 -9.78
N ASP A 73 -8.18 13.32 -9.90
CA ASP A 73 -7.53 14.44 -10.58
C ASP A 73 -7.47 14.26 -12.11
N GLU A 74 -7.34 13.02 -12.60
CA GLU A 74 -7.49 12.65 -14.03
C GLU A 74 -8.82 13.12 -14.64
N GLY A 75 -9.86 13.34 -13.81
CA GLY A 75 -11.15 13.90 -14.26
C GLY A 75 -11.18 15.42 -14.43
N LYS A 76 -10.19 16.17 -13.93
CA LYS A 76 -10.15 17.65 -13.96
C LYS A 76 -9.23 18.22 -15.05
N THR A 77 -8.23 17.46 -15.50
CA THR A 77 -7.42 17.77 -16.68
C THR A 77 -7.92 16.97 -17.88
N SER A 78 -8.92 17.53 -18.57
CA SER A 78 -9.55 17.06 -19.81
C SER A 78 -8.77 16.03 -20.67
N SER A 79 -9.49 14.96 -21.04
CA SER A 79 -9.38 14.26 -22.33
C SER A 79 -8.00 13.72 -22.72
N GLY A 80 -7.77 12.45 -22.37
CA GLY A 80 -6.82 11.58 -23.04
C GLY A 80 -7.39 10.17 -23.03
N GLU A 81 -8.10 9.80 -24.10
CA GLU A 81 -8.28 8.40 -24.41
C GLU A 81 -6.90 7.76 -24.51
N GLU A 82 -6.59 6.78 -23.66
CA GLU A 82 -5.96 5.51 -24.02
C GLU A 82 -5.64 4.74 -22.75
N GLY A 83 -5.73 3.41 -22.88
CA GLY A 83 -6.07 2.49 -21.81
C GLY A 83 -5.22 2.57 -20.55
N LEU A 84 -5.78 1.94 -19.51
CA LEU A 84 -5.12 1.56 -18.26
C LEU A 84 -3.68 1.05 -18.51
N SER A 85 -2.73 1.98 -18.60
CA SER A 85 -1.35 1.72 -18.26
C SER A 85 -1.25 1.85 -16.74
N ALA A 86 -2.01 0.99 -16.05
CA ALA A 86 -1.80 0.65 -14.64
C ALA A 86 -0.49 -0.16 -14.48
N SER A 87 0.52 0.15 -15.31
CA SER A 87 1.88 -0.29 -15.12
C SER A 87 2.41 0.61 -14.02
N TRP A 88 2.55 0.02 -12.84
CA TRP A 88 3.26 0.62 -11.74
C TRP A 88 4.56 1.21 -12.23
N ASN A 89 4.65 2.53 -12.26
CA ASN A 89 5.92 3.17 -12.47
C ASN A 89 6.67 3.07 -11.14
N VAL A 90 7.97 2.79 -11.18
CA VAL A 90 8.85 2.79 -9.99
C VAL A 90 8.70 4.11 -9.20
N ASP A 91 8.29 5.17 -9.89
CA ASP A 91 7.91 6.48 -9.35
C ASP A 91 6.83 6.40 -8.26
N ASP A 92 5.74 5.63 -8.45
CA ASP A 92 4.64 5.52 -7.47
C ASP A 92 5.09 4.85 -6.15
N LEU A 93 6.19 4.09 -6.16
CA LEU A 93 6.79 3.45 -4.98
C LEU A 93 7.84 4.33 -4.29
N SER A 94 8.38 5.32 -5.00
CA SER A 94 9.51 6.14 -4.56
C SER A 94 9.36 6.73 -3.16
N PRO A 95 8.21 7.32 -2.76
CA PRO A 95 8.08 7.88 -1.41
C PRO A 95 8.10 6.82 -0.30
N TYR A 96 7.73 5.58 -0.62
CA TYR A 96 7.62 4.47 0.34
C TYR A 96 8.89 3.60 0.39
N MET A 97 9.83 3.78 -0.53
CA MET A 97 11.02 2.93 -0.64
C MET A 97 11.88 2.92 0.62
N THR A 98 11.94 4.01 1.38
CA THR A 98 12.68 4.05 2.65
C THR A 98 12.06 3.13 3.69
N GLN A 99 10.74 3.16 3.85
CA GLN A 99 10.01 2.30 4.80
C GLN A 99 10.07 0.84 4.38
N LEU A 100 9.86 0.56 3.09
CA LEU A 100 9.93 -0.81 2.55
C LEU A 100 11.32 -1.43 2.68
N LYS A 101 12.38 -0.63 2.51
CA LYS A 101 13.75 -1.07 2.77
C LYS A 101 13.99 -1.34 4.25
N ALA A 102 13.57 -0.43 5.14
CA ALA A 102 13.71 -0.64 6.58
C ALA A 102 13.00 -1.92 7.06
N TYR A 103 11.81 -2.20 6.53
CA TYR A 103 11.10 -3.46 6.78
C TYR A 103 11.93 -4.67 6.33
N LYS A 104 12.46 -4.62 5.11
CA LYS A 104 13.26 -5.70 4.54
C LYS A 104 14.56 -5.93 5.33
N ASP A 105 15.25 -4.85 5.68
CA ASP A 105 16.49 -4.91 6.45
C ASP A 105 16.27 -5.49 7.85
N ALA A 106 15.16 -5.13 8.51
CA ALA A 106 14.78 -5.70 9.81
C ALA A 106 14.47 -7.21 9.71
N LYS A 107 13.75 -7.61 8.65
CA LYS A 107 13.44 -9.02 8.37
C LYS A 107 14.71 -9.84 8.09
N ASP A 108 15.61 -9.33 7.24
CA ASP A 108 16.86 -10.00 6.88
C ASP A 108 17.84 -10.09 8.06
N SER A 109 17.78 -9.13 8.99
CA SER A 109 18.60 -9.11 10.21
C SER A 109 18.05 -9.99 11.35
N GLY A 110 16.90 -10.64 11.16
CA GLY A 110 16.23 -11.43 12.20
C GLY A 110 15.67 -10.59 13.36
N GLY A 111 15.53 -9.28 13.16
CA GLY A 111 15.19 -8.31 14.20
C GLY A 111 13.70 -8.25 14.46
N ASN A 112 13.28 -8.63 15.67
CA ASN A 112 12.02 -8.17 16.25
C ASN A 112 11.97 -6.64 16.16
N LEU A 113 10.99 -6.09 15.44
CA LEU A 113 10.72 -4.64 15.36
C LEU A 113 10.25 -4.03 16.71
N ASN A 114 10.26 -4.84 17.77
CA ASN A 114 9.80 -4.49 19.11
C ASN A 114 10.93 -3.99 20.02
N GLU A 115 12.18 -4.00 19.56
CA GLU A 115 13.34 -3.55 20.34
C GLU A 115 13.95 -2.29 19.71
N SER A 116 13.24 -1.18 19.86
CA SER A 116 13.90 0.12 19.80
C SER A 116 14.93 0.22 20.94
N GLY A 117 16.21 0.27 20.58
CA GLY A 117 17.21 0.93 21.42
C GLY A 117 18.48 0.13 21.71
N MET A 118 19.59 0.58 21.12
CA MET A 118 20.96 0.51 21.63
C MET A 118 21.41 -0.76 22.36
N VAL A 119 22.31 -1.54 21.76
CA VAL A 119 23.66 -1.75 22.33
C VAL A 119 24.65 -2.14 21.23
N MET A 120 25.85 -1.58 21.37
CA MET A 120 26.98 -1.58 20.45
C MET A 120 27.58 -2.97 20.23
N SER A 121 28.07 -3.19 19.02
CA SER A 121 29.14 -4.15 18.77
C SER A 121 30.44 -3.62 19.35
N PHE A 122 31.08 -4.41 20.22
CA PHE A 122 32.53 -4.65 20.23
C PHE A 122 32.88 -5.73 21.27
N ASP A 123 33.16 -6.95 20.80
CA ASP A 123 34.29 -7.78 21.26
C ASP A 123 34.78 -8.62 20.08
#